data_AF-A0AAV4R4E4-F1
#
_entry.id   AF-A0AAV4R4E4-F1
#
_cell.length_a   1.000
_cell.length_b   1.000
_cell.length_c   1.000
_cell.angle_alpha   90.00
_cell.angle_beta   90.00
_cell.angle_gamma   90.00
#
_symmetry.space_group_name_H-M   'P 1'
#
loop_
_entity.id
_entity.type
_entity.pdbx_description
1 polymer ?
#
loop_
_entity_poly.entity_id
_entity_poly.type
_entity_poly.pdbx_seq_one_letter_code
_entity_poly.pdbx_strand_id
1 'polypeptide(L)'
;MLKLMGVLRRISRSKMSEKLPNSTGAVPQSCDTFVALPPATGLDCVVFGKNSDRPKGEVQEVVYFPSENHPAGSKVQCTYIAIDQVEHTHAVILSKPAWMWGAEMGANDANVCIGNEAVFTKLCGESDLEERLLGMDLVRLGLERASTAREAVDVITSLLEEHGQGGPCSDIKPDFTYHNSFLIADRKEAWVVETAGRLWAAEQVGIETFPIALL
;
A
#
# COMPACT_ATOMS: atom_id res chain seq x y z
N MET A 1 10.22 4.13 21.29
CA MET A 1 9.69 3.22 20.24
C MET A 1 8.42 2.48 20.63
N LEU A 2 8.32 1.80 21.78
CA LEU A 2 7.07 1.09 22.19
C LEU A 2 5.84 1.98 22.53
N LYS A 3 6.00 3.30 22.68
CA LYS A 3 4.89 4.20 23.08
C LYS A 3 4.01 4.71 21.92
N LEU A 4 4.41 4.53 20.65
CA LEU A 4 3.56 4.89 19.50
C LEU A 4 2.59 3.76 19.08
N MET A 5 2.93 2.49 19.33
CA MET A 5 2.11 1.34 18.91
C MET A 5 0.72 1.31 19.59
N GLY A 6 0.63 1.75 20.85
CA GLY A 6 -0.65 1.89 21.55
C GLY A 6 -1.52 3.05 21.03
N VAL A 7 -0.91 4.03 20.36
CA VAL A 7 -1.60 5.17 19.74
C VAL A 7 -2.09 4.80 18.33
N LEU A 8 -1.32 4.02 17.56
CA LEU A 8 -1.65 3.59 16.20
C LEU A 8 -2.67 2.44 16.14
N ARG A 9 -2.69 1.49 17.10
CA ARG A 9 -3.80 0.53 17.22
C ARG A 9 -5.19 1.17 17.44
N ARG A 10 -5.24 2.47 17.75
CA ARG A 10 -6.47 3.28 17.86
C ARG A 10 -6.75 4.15 16.62
N ILE A 11 -5.87 4.16 15.62
CA ILE A 11 -6.03 4.98 14.41
C ILE A 11 -6.92 4.29 13.36
N SER A 12 -6.95 2.96 13.26
CA SER A 12 -7.66 2.24 12.17
C SER A 12 -9.11 1.81 12.43
N ARG A 13 -9.81 2.37 13.44
CA ARG A 13 -11.24 2.02 13.67
C ARG A 13 -12.18 3.21 13.80
N SER A 14 -12.08 4.19 12.91
CA SER A 14 -13.28 5.01 12.64
C SER A 14 -14.07 4.33 11.53
N LYS A 15 -15.16 3.65 11.91
CA LYS A 15 -16.12 3.11 10.94
C LYS A 15 -16.66 4.28 10.13
N MET A 16 -16.73 4.10 8.81
CA MET A 16 -17.37 4.97 7.82
C MET A 16 -18.84 5.35 8.14
N SER A 17 -19.41 4.85 9.24
CA SER A 17 -20.82 4.96 9.61
C SER A 17 -21.24 6.30 10.22
N GLU A 18 -20.35 7.24 10.50
CA GLU A 18 -20.72 8.48 11.20
C GLU A 18 -20.92 9.72 10.31
N LYS A 19 -20.78 9.64 8.98
CA LYS A 19 -20.91 10.83 8.11
C LYS A 19 -21.63 10.68 6.76
N LEU A 20 -22.40 9.61 6.52
CA LEU A 20 -23.19 9.50 5.29
C LEU A 20 -24.71 9.52 5.59
N PRO A 21 -25.50 10.40 4.94
CA PRO A 21 -26.95 10.36 5.05
C PRO A 21 -27.48 9.03 4.51
N ASN A 22 -28.44 8.44 5.25
CA ASN A 22 -29.12 7.19 4.93
C ASN A 22 -29.45 7.06 3.43
N SER A 23 -28.71 6.20 2.73
CA SER A 23 -29.15 5.65 1.45
C SER A 23 -29.16 4.14 1.55
N THR A 24 -30.30 3.58 1.17
CA THR A 24 -30.67 2.18 1.27
C THR A 24 -29.77 1.30 0.41
N GLY A 25 -29.09 0.34 1.03
CA GLY A 25 -28.31 -0.72 0.34
C GLY A 25 -26.79 -0.56 0.48
N ALA A 26 -26.27 -0.55 1.70
CA ALA A 26 -24.82 -0.53 1.91
C ALA A 26 -24.23 -1.94 1.66
N VAL A 27 -23.78 -2.18 0.43
CA VAL A 27 -22.80 -3.21 0.11
C VAL A 27 -21.50 -2.85 0.86
N PRO A 28 -20.75 -3.81 1.43
CA PRO A 28 -19.45 -3.51 2.01
C PRO A 28 -18.57 -2.78 0.99
N GLN A 29 -18.13 -1.56 1.32
CA GLN A 29 -17.12 -0.79 0.59
C GLN A 29 -15.85 -0.83 1.43
N SER A 30 -15.11 -1.94 1.33
CA SER A 30 -13.81 -2.08 1.96
C SER A 30 -12.92 -2.88 1.03
N CYS A 31 -11.69 -2.42 0.85
CA CYS A 31 -10.59 -3.32 0.55
C CYS A 31 -10.42 -4.26 1.73
N ASP A 32 -10.11 -5.52 1.46
CA ASP A 32 -9.56 -6.43 2.45
C ASP A 32 -8.29 -7.03 1.85
N THR A 33 -7.27 -7.18 2.68
CA THR A 33 -5.97 -7.70 2.30
C THR A 33 -5.55 -8.71 3.34
N PHE A 34 -5.26 -9.93 2.90
CA PHE A 34 -4.86 -11.00 3.80
C PHE A 34 -3.57 -11.67 3.37
N VAL A 35 -2.86 -12.17 4.36
CA VAL A 35 -1.74 -13.10 4.19
C VAL A 35 -1.93 -14.29 5.10
N ALA A 36 -1.69 -15.48 4.58
CA ALA A 36 -1.55 -16.70 5.35
C ALA A 36 -0.12 -17.22 5.17
N LEU A 37 0.63 -17.28 6.27
CA LEU A 37 1.99 -17.80 6.33
C LEU A 37 1.99 -19.29 6.67
N PRO A 38 3.01 -20.06 6.28
CA PRO A 38 3.31 -21.36 6.85
C PRO A 38 3.25 -21.34 8.40
N PRO A 39 2.64 -22.34 9.07
CA PRO A 39 2.04 -23.57 8.52
C PRO A 39 0.52 -23.46 8.27
N ALA A 40 -0.04 -22.25 8.17
CA ALA A 40 -1.50 -22.06 8.07
C ALA A 40 -2.11 -22.51 6.74
N THR A 41 -1.28 -22.83 5.76
CA THR A 41 -1.71 -23.21 4.41
C THR A 41 -1.40 -24.69 4.15
N GLY A 42 -2.29 -25.37 3.43
CA GLY A 42 -2.16 -26.82 3.19
C GLY A 42 -0.98 -27.25 2.32
N LEU A 43 -0.26 -26.28 1.71
CA LEU A 43 0.91 -26.50 0.86
C LEU A 43 2.20 -25.91 1.44
N ASP A 44 2.19 -25.49 2.72
CA ASP A 44 3.34 -24.88 3.39
C ASP A 44 3.92 -23.68 2.61
N CYS A 45 3.02 -22.90 2.00
CA CYS A 45 3.35 -21.74 1.19
C CYS A 45 2.71 -20.46 1.74
N VAL A 46 3.22 -19.31 1.30
CA VAL A 46 2.60 -18.02 1.58
C VAL A 46 1.47 -17.79 0.60
N VAL A 47 0.27 -17.50 1.10
CA VAL A 47 -0.88 -17.09 0.29
C VAL A 47 -1.16 -15.62 0.60
N PHE A 48 -1.10 -14.78 -0.42
CA PHE A 48 -1.44 -13.36 -0.35
C PHE A 48 -2.68 -13.10 -1.20
N GLY A 49 -3.64 -12.36 -0.68
CA GLY A 49 -4.83 -11.98 -1.43
C GLY A 49 -5.31 -10.59 -1.05
N LYS A 50 -5.80 -9.86 -2.04
CA LYS A 50 -6.43 -8.56 -1.87
C LYS A 50 -7.64 -8.43 -2.77
N ASN A 51 -8.74 -7.90 -2.24
CA ASN A 51 -9.79 -7.26 -3.02
C ASN A 51 -9.59 -5.76 -3.02
N SER A 52 -9.90 -5.13 -4.16
CA SER A 52 -9.82 -3.69 -4.34
C SER A 52 -11.25 -3.13 -4.43
N ASP A 53 -11.55 -2.08 -3.66
CA ASP A 53 -12.88 -1.46 -3.53
C ASP A 53 -13.06 -0.24 -4.44
N ARG A 54 -12.29 -0.20 -5.53
CA ARG A 54 -12.28 0.90 -6.49
C ARG A 54 -13.64 1.06 -7.17
N PRO A 55 -13.96 2.29 -7.66
CA PRO A 55 -15.25 2.56 -8.29
C PRO A 55 -15.55 1.58 -9.44
N LYS A 56 -16.81 1.14 -9.56
CA LYS A 56 -17.26 0.14 -10.57
C LYS A 56 -16.84 0.45 -12.01
N GLY A 57 -16.75 1.72 -12.38
CA GLY A 57 -16.38 2.16 -13.72
C GLY A 57 -14.88 2.37 -13.92
N GLU A 58 -14.07 2.27 -12.87
CA GLU A 58 -12.63 2.46 -12.95
C GLU A 58 -11.97 1.22 -13.54
N VAL A 59 -11.25 1.38 -14.64
CA VAL A 59 -10.56 0.28 -15.30
C VAL A 59 -9.40 -0.20 -14.43
N GLN A 60 -9.38 -1.50 -14.13
CA GLN A 60 -8.28 -2.18 -13.46
C GLN A 60 -7.46 -2.97 -14.50
N GLU A 61 -6.18 -2.66 -14.58
CA GLU A 61 -5.23 -3.30 -15.48
C GLU A 61 -4.35 -4.30 -14.73
N VAL A 62 -4.08 -5.44 -15.35
CA VAL A 62 -3.01 -6.35 -14.91
C VAL A 62 -1.86 -6.20 -15.89
N VAL A 63 -0.74 -5.66 -15.42
CA VAL A 63 0.39 -5.26 -16.27
C VAL A 63 1.69 -5.83 -15.74
N TYR A 64 2.60 -6.16 -16.66
CA TYR A 64 3.95 -6.61 -16.36
C TYR A 64 4.96 -5.58 -16.83
N PHE A 65 5.92 -5.25 -15.96
CA PHE A 65 7.09 -4.44 -16.29
C PHE A 65 8.35 -5.28 -16.07
N PRO A 66 9.26 -5.36 -17.05
CA PRO A 66 10.52 -6.08 -16.89
C PRO A 66 11.45 -5.36 -15.91
N SER A 67 12.48 -6.06 -15.45
CA SER A 67 13.56 -5.44 -14.68
C SER A 67 14.38 -4.52 -15.59
N GLU A 68 14.85 -3.41 -15.05
CA GLU A 68 15.52 -2.37 -15.81
C GLU A 68 16.69 -1.77 -15.02
N ASN A 69 17.72 -1.31 -15.75
CA ASN A 69 18.80 -0.51 -15.19
C ASN A 69 18.63 0.93 -15.65
N HIS A 70 18.78 1.88 -14.73
CA HIS A 70 18.55 3.30 -14.97
C HIS A 70 19.87 4.09 -14.84
N PRO A 71 20.09 5.13 -15.66
CA PRO A 71 21.26 5.99 -15.52
C PRO A 71 21.32 6.66 -14.14
N ALA A 72 22.53 6.84 -13.61
CA ALA A 72 22.75 7.55 -12.36
C ALA A 72 22.19 8.97 -12.40
N GLY A 73 21.46 9.37 -11.35
CA GLY A 73 20.82 10.68 -11.24
C GLY A 73 19.57 10.86 -12.11
N SER A 74 19.06 9.79 -12.73
CA SER A 74 17.76 9.81 -13.39
C SER A 74 16.61 9.95 -12.39
N LYS A 75 15.45 10.35 -12.90
CA LYS A 75 14.21 10.50 -12.13
C LYS A 75 13.11 9.63 -12.72
N VAL A 76 12.15 9.25 -11.87
CA VAL A 76 10.92 8.56 -12.28
C VAL A 76 9.73 9.45 -12.00
N GLN A 77 8.89 9.64 -13.02
CA GLN A 77 7.59 10.32 -12.87
C GLN A 77 6.59 9.32 -12.28
N CYS A 78 6.17 9.56 -11.04
CA CYS A 78 5.08 8.82 -10.40
C CYS A 78 3.73 9.43 -10.80
N THR A 79 2.66 9.16 -10.06
CA THR A 79 1.32 9.66 -10.43
C THR A 79 1.27 11.18 -10.50
N TYR A 80 1.81 11.87 -9.47
CA TYR A 80 1.81 13.33 -9.43
C TYR A 80 3.20 13.96 -9.48
N ILE A 81 4.16 13.40 -8.76
CA ILE A 81 5.50 13.99 -8.62
C ILE A 81 6.59 13.13 -9.25
N ALA A 82 7.72 13.75 -9.57
CA ALA A 82 8.94 13.05 -9.95
C ALA A 82 9.88 12.91 -8.75
N ILE A 83 10.42 11.70 -8.55
CA ILE A 83 11.41 11.41 -7.50
C ILE A 83 12.69 10.85 -8.11
N ASP A 84 13.75 10.76 -7.30
CA ASP A 84 14.99 10.12 -7.75
C ASP A 84 14.78 8.63 -8.03
N GLN A 85 15.35 8.17 -9.14
CA GLN A 85 15.28 6.78 -9.55
C GLN A 85 16.49 5.99 -9.01
N VAL A 86 16.26 4.71 -8.70
CA VAL A 86 17.32 3.77 -8.31
C VAL A 86 18.02 3.19 -9.53
N GLU A 87 19.26 2.74 -9.37
CA GLU A 87 20.05 2.18 -10.47
C GLU A 87 19.42 0.92 -11.08
N HIS A 88 18.75 0.10 -10.27
CA HIS A 88 18.11 -1.14 -10.72
C HIS A 88 16.71 -1.28 -10.16
N THR A 89 15.76 -1.69 -11.01
CA THR A 89 14.41 -2.05 -10.61
C THR A 89 14.11 -3.51 -10.92
N HIS A 90 13.49 -4.20 -9.97
CA HIS A 90 12.96 -5.55 -10.13
C HIS A 90 11.86 -5.61 -11.20
N ALA A 91 11.69 -6.78 -11.84
CA ALA A 91 10.52 -7.02 -12.67
C ALA A 91 9.29 -7.15 -11.78
N VAL A 92 8.16 -6.57 -12.20
CA VAL A 92 6.92 -6.54 -11.42
C VAL A 92 5.71 -6.93 -12.25
N ILE A 93 4.77 -7.63 -11.62
CA ILE A 93 3.40 -7.77 -12.10
C ILE A 93 2.48 -7.00 -11.15
N LEU A 94 1.64 -6.12 -11.70
CA LEU A 94 0.84 -5.16 -10.95
C LEU A 94 -0.64 -5.30 -11.30
N SER A 95 -1.51 -5.07 -10.32
CA SER A 95 -2.92 -4.72 -10.50
C SER A 95 -3.09 -3.24 -10.16
N LYS A 96 -3.55 -2.43 -11.12
CA LYS A 96 -3.62 -0.97 -10.96
C LYS A 96 -4.84 -0.33 -11.64
N PRO A 97 -5.37 0.79 -11.09
CA PRO A 97 -6.25 1.69 -11.84
C PRO A 97 -5.54 2.24 -13.09
N ALA A 98 -6.22 2.30 -14.23
CA ALA A 98 -5.61 2.68 -15.51
C ALA A 98 -4.99 4.10 -15.51
N TRP A 99 -5.56 5.03 -14.75
CA TRP A 99 -5.19 6.45 -14.77
C TRP A 99 -3.92 6.81 -13.98
N MET A 100 -3.50 5.96 -13.03
CA MET A 100 -2.36 6.25 -12.14
C MET A 100 -1.10 5.49 -12.57
N TRP A 101 0.06 5.93 -12.06
CA TRP A 101 1.33 5.24 -12.30
C TRP A 101 1.57 4.07 -11.34
N GLY A 102 1.14 4.24 -10.08
CA GLY A 102 1.25 3.26 -9.01
C GLY A 102 0.33 2.03 -9.17
N ALA A 103 0.22 1.24 -8.11
CA ALA A 103 -0.56 0.01 -8.08
C ALA A 103 -1.29 -0.22 -6.75
N GLU A 104 -2.38 -0.97 -6.81
CA GLU A 104 -3.14 -1.40 -5.62
C GLU A 104 -2.54 -2.66 -4.99
N MET A 105 -1.93 -3.49 -5.84
CA MET A 105 -1.16 -4.66 -5.42
C MET A 105 -0.23 -5.14 -6.52
N GLY A 106 0.72 -5.97 -6.16
CA GLY A 106 1.54 -6.69 -7.12
C GLY A 106 2.52 -7.64 -6.46
N ALA A 107 3.34 -8.25 -7.30
CA ALA A 107 4.46 -9.09 -6.90
C ALA A 107 5.68 -8.82 -7.78
N ASN A 108 6.88 -9.03 -7.23
CA ASN A 108 8.13 -8.89 -7.98
C ASN A 108 8.88 -10.21 -8.19
N ASP A 109 9.92 -10.18 -9.00
CA ASP A 109 10.78 -11.34 -9.29
C ASP A 109 11.65 -11.82 -8.09
N ALA A 110 11.68 -11.05 -7.00
CA ALA A 110 12.28 -11.42 -5.72
C ALA A 110 11.30 -12.14 -4.77
N ASN A 111 10.05 -12.38 -5.19
CA ASN A 111 8.96 -12.98 -4.41
C ASN A 111 8.42 -12.08 -3.28
N VAL A 112 8.51 -10.77 -3.43
CA VAL A 112 7.84 -9.81 -2.56
C VAL A 112 6.46 -9.51 -3.13
N CYS A 113 5.43 -9.56 -2.28
CA CYS A 113 4.06 -9.14 -2.57
C CYS A 113 3.71 -7.92 -1.70
N ILE A 114 3.03 -6.94 -2.27
CA ILE A 114 2.54 -5.76 -1.56
C ILE A 114 1.11 -5.49 -1.99
N GLY A 115 0.25 -5.12 -1.04
CA GLY A 115 -1.08 -4.56 -1.28
C GLY A 115 -1.37 -3.45 -0.27
N ASN A 116 -2.12 -2.43 -0.69
CA ASN A 116 -2.49 -1.31 0.18
C ASN A 116 -4.00 -1.26 0.47
N GLU A 117 -4.34 -0.48 1.50
CA GLU A 117 -5.71 -0.14 1.86
C GLU A 117 -5.84 1.32 2.28
N ALA A 118 -7.00 1.89 2.00
CA ALA A 118 -7.33 3.24 2.44
C ALA A 118 -7.59 3.26 3.95
N VAL A 119 -6.90 4.15 4.65
CA VAL A 119 -7.14 4.46 6.07
C VAL A 119 -7.43 5.94 6.25
N PHE A 120 -8.50 6.21 7.01
CA PHE A 120 -8.95 7.57 7.32
C PHE A 120 -8.50 7.94 8.73
N THR A 121 -7.33 8.56 8.83
CA THR A 121 -6.71 8.90 10.10
C THR A 121 -7.24 10.24 10.63
N LYS A 122 -6.98 10.51 11.92
CA LYS A 122 -7.30 11.82 12.52
C LYS A 122 -6.42 12.96 11.99
N LEU A 123 -5.35 12.63 11.25
CA LEU A 123 -4.47 13.61 10.62
C LEU A 123 -4.90 13.91 9.18
N CYS A 124 -5.92 13.23 8.65
CA CYS A 124 -6.45 13.55 7.33
C CYS A 124 -7.03 14.99 7.33
N GLY A 125 -6.66 15.78 6.33
CA GLY A 125 -7.08 17.18 6.21
C GLY A 125 -6.78 17.80 4.85
N GLU A 126 -7.03 19.11 4.72
CA GLU A 126 -6.86 19.83 3.44
C GLU A 126 -5.44 19.74 2.87
N SER A 127 -4.42 19.60 3.73
CA SER A 127 -3.02 19.41 3.32
C SER A 127 -2.75 18.10 2.59
N ASP A 128 -3.67 17.14 2.63
CA ASP A 128 -3.57 15.90 1.86
C ASP A 128 -4.02 16.06 0.40
N LEU A 129 -4.62 17.20 0.02
CA LEU A 129 -4.89 17.53 -1.38
C LEU A 129 -3.63 17.95 -2.13
N GLU A 130 -2.56 18.32 -1.41
CA GLU A 130 -1.27 18.62 -2.01
C GLU A 130 -0.69 17.36 -2.67
N GLU A 131 -0.37 17.50 -3.95
CA GLU A 131 0.21 16.46 -4.77
C GLU A 131 1.56 15.99 -4.22
N ARG A 132 1.61 14.72 -3.81
CA ARG A 132 2.81 14.01 -3.34
C ARG A 132 2.79 12.59 -3.91
N LEU A 133 3.54 11.66 -3.30
CA LEU A 133 3.37 10.25 -3.63
C LEU A 133 1.99 9.77 -3.16
N LEU A 134 1.29 9.03 -4.01
CA LEU A 134 0.14 8.26 -3.56
C LEU A 134 0.60 7.00 -2.81
N GLY A 135 -0.26 6.44 -1.95
CA GLY A 135 0.00 5.12 -1.38
C GLY A 135 0.24 4.05 -2.45
N MET A 136 -0.51 4.13 -3.54
CA MET A 136 -0.37 3.23 -4.69
C MET A 136 0.99 3.42 -5.40
N ASP A 137 1.55 4.63 -5.40
CA ASP A 137 2.92 4.86 -5.89
C ASP A 137 3.92 4.16 -4.97
N LEU A 138 3.73 4.25 -3.65
CA LEU A 138 4.56 3.56 -2.66
C LEU A 138 4.51 2.03 -2.80
N VAL A 139 3.35 1.44 -3.15
CA VAL A 139 3.24 0.00 -3.46
C VAL A 139 4.18 -0.38 -4.60
N ARG A 140 4.09 0.34 -5.73
CA ARG A 140 4.91 0.05 -6.91
C ARG A 140 6.39 0.29 -6.64
N LEU A 141 6.75 1.40 -6.00
CA LEU A 141 8.12 1.71 -5.63
C LEU A 141 8.70 0.67 -4.67
N GLY A 142 7.92 0.20 -3.69
CA GLY A 142 8.32 -0.89 -2.81
C GLY A 142 8.63 -2.17 -3.57
N LEU A 143 7.75 -2.56 -4.51
CA LEU A 143 7.94 -3.74 -5.36
C LEU A 143 9.14 -3.63 -6.30
N GLU A 144 9.33 -2.48 -6.94
CA GLU A 144 10.43 -2.28 -7.88
C GLU A 144 11.80 -2.20 -7.18
N ARG A 145 11.87 -1.84 -5.89
CA ARG A 145 13.12 -1.49 -5.20
C ARG A 145 13.55 -2.47 -4.09
N ALA A 146 12.74 -3.46 -3.74
CA ALA A 146 13.02 -4.36 -2.61
C ALA A 146 13.15 -5.84 -3.02
N SER A 147 14.10 -6.55 -2.40
CA SER A 147 14.28 -7.99 -2.57
C SER A 147 13.67 -8.82 -1.42
N THR A 148 13.24 -8.18 -0.34
CA THR A 148 12.57 -8.82 0.81
C THR A 148 11.41 -7.99 1.34
N ALA A 149 10.51 -8.59 2.12
CA ALA A 149 9.43 -7.87 2.77
C ALA A 149 9.96 -6.80 3.72
N ARG A 150 11.03 -7.08 4.46
CA ARG A 150 11.68 -6.10 5.34
C ARG A 150 12.25 -4.91 4.56
N GLU A 151 12.95 -5.16 3.47
CA GLU A 151 13.47 -4.08 2.60
C GLU A 151 12.33 -3.25 2.01
N ALA A 152 11.21 -3.87 1.65
CA ALA A 152 10.03 -3.14 1.15
C ALA A 152 9.44 -2.21 2.23
N VAL A 153 9.43 -2.63 3.50
CA VAL A 153 9.07 -1.74 4.63
C VAL A 153 10.01 -0.54 4.65
N ASP A 154 11.33 -0.76 4.58
CA ASP A 154 12.33 0.31 4.64
C ASP A 154 12.22 1.28 3.45
N VAL A 155 11.97 0.77 2.24
CA VAL A 155 11.75 1.58 1.03
C VAL A 155 10.51 2.46 1.20
N ILE A 156 9.38 1.88 1.58
CA ILE A 156 8.09 2.60 1.69
C ILE A 156 8.19 3.69 2.75
N THR A 157 8.76 3.38 3.92
CA THR A 157 8.83 4.33 5.02
C THR A 157 9.83 5.45 4.75
N SER A 158 10.98 5.16 4.12
CA SER A 158 11.95 6.20 3.73
C SER A 158 11.34 7.16 2.71
N LEU A 159 10.65 6.64 1.69
CA LEU A 159 9.99 7.47 0.67
C LEU A 159 8.84 8.30 1.26
N LEU A 160 8.09 7.73 2.20
CA LEU A 160 7.05 8.44 2.93
C LEU A 160 7.63 9.57 3.78
N GLU A 161 8.74 9.33 4.48
CA GLU A 161 9.40 10.34 5.30
C GLU A 161 9.96 11.48 4.44
N GLU A 162 10.54 11.17 3.28
CA GLU A 162 11.17 12.13 2.38
C GLU A 162 10.12 12.94 1.59
N HIS A 163 9.19 12.27 0.91
CA HIS A 163 8.27 12.91 -0.02
C HIS A 163 6.87 13.13 0.56
N GLY A 164 6.51 12.45 1.64
CA GLY A 164 5.15 12.44 2.17
C GLY A 164 4.18 11.66 1.29
N GLN A 165 2.91 11.64 1.73
CA GLN A 165 1.80 11.12 0.95
C GLN A 165 0.72 12.19 0.77
N GLY A 166 0.00 12.15 -0.34
CA GLY A 166 -1.04 13.14 -0.66
C GLY A 166 -1.33 13.23 -2.16
N GLY A 167 -2.41 13.96 -2.46
CA GLY A 167 -2.98 14.12 -3.79
C GLY A 167 -4.34 13.41 -3.92
N PRO A 168 -5.16 13.81 -4.90
CA PRO A 168 -6.43 13.13 -5.18
C PRO A 168 -6.22 11.62 -5.44
N CYS A 169 -6.99 10.78 -4.75
CA CYS A 169 -6.91 9.33 -4.90
C CYS A 169 -7.94 8.78 -5.92
N SER A 170 -8.54 9.66 -6.71
CA SER A 170 -9.53 9.35 -7.74
C SER A 170 -9.47 10.37 -8.88
N ASP A 171 -9.58 9.89 -10.12
CA ASP A 171 -9.67 10.70 -11.34
C ASP A 171 -11.02 11.41 -11.52
N ILE A 172 -12.07 10.96 -10.80
CA ILE A 172 -13.43 11.52 -10.87
C ILE A 172 -13.85 12.27 -9.60
N LYS A 173 -13.09 12.16 -8.50
CA LYS A 173 -13.36 12.84 -7.22
C LYS A 173 -12.11 13.58 -6.75
N PRO A 174 -11.95 14.87 -7.10
CA PRO A 174 -10.72 15.62 -6.82
C PRO A 174 -10.47 15.79 -5.31
N ASP A 175 -11.52 15.84 -4.50
CA ASP A 175 -11.39 16.04 -3.04
C ASP A 175 -11.23 14.73 -2.26
N PHE A 176 -11.14 13.58 -2.94
CA PHE A 176 -11.06 12.28 -2.28
C PHE A 176 -9.61 11.91 -1.97
N THR A 177 -9.24 12.00 -0.70
CA THR A 177 -7.89 11.67 -0.21
C THR A 177 -7.96 10.71 0.97
N TYR A 178 -6.91 9.93 1.18
CA TYR A 178 -6.74 9.03 2.32
C TYR A 178 -5.26 8.75 2.58
N HIS A 179 -4.94 8.27 3.79
CA HIS A 179 -3.63 7.67 4.07
C HIS A 179 -3.69 6.16 3.85
N ASN A 180 -2.55 5.48 3.89
CA ASN A 180 -2.50 4.06 3.51
C ASN A 180 -2.02 3.14 4.63
N SER A 181 -2.62 1.95 4.67
CA SER A 181 -2.02 0.77 5.29
C SER A 181 -1.46 -0.13 4.20
N PHE A 182 -0.40 -0.87 4.49
CA PHE A 182 0.24 -1.81 3.57
C PHE A 182 0.39 -3.17 4.23
N LEU A 183 -0.01 -4.23 3.53
CA LEU A 183 0.40 -5.59 3.84
C LEU A 183 1.51 -5.99 2.86
N ILE A 184 2.65 -6.37 3.42
CA ILE A 184 3.85 -6.71 2.69
C ILE A 184 4.23 -8.13 3.09
N ALA A 185 4.50 -9.00 2.13
CA ALA A 185 4.89 -10.38 2.41
C ALA A 185 5.98 -10.85 1.45
N ASP A 186 6.84 -11.73 1.93
CA ASP A 186 7.71 -12.55 1.10
C ASP A 186 7.56 -14.02 1.50
N ARG A 187 8.47 -14.90 1.05
CA ARG A 187 8.40 -16.33 1.36
C ARG A 187 8.64 -16.70 2.83
N LYS A 188 9.08 -15.76 3.66
CA LYS A 188 9.52 -16.01 5.05
C LYS A 188 8.69 -15.24 6.07
N GLU A 189 8.30 -14.02 5.75
CA GLU A 189 7.68 -13.11 6.70
C GLU A 189 6.63 -12.21 6.08
N ALA A 190 5.82 -11.60 6.92
CA ALA A 190 4.90 -10.55 6.51
C ALA A 190 4.90 -9.39 7.53
N TRP A 191 4.55 -8.21 7.03
CA TRP A 191 4.55 -6.96 7.76
C TRP A 191 3.29 -6.17 7.45
N VAL A 192 2.74 -5.56 8.49
CA VAL A 192 1.73 -4.50 8.38
C VAL A 192 2.41 -3.17 8.60
N VAL A 193 2.23 -2.22 7.69
CA VAL A 193 2.70 -0.83 7.83
C VAL A 193 1.51 0.11 7.77
N GLU A 194 1.23 0.81 8.87
CA GLU A 194 0.18 1.84 8.92
C GLU A 194 0.83 3.23 8.85
N THR A 195 0.22 4.14 8.09
CA THR A 195 0.71 5.50 7.90
C THR A 195 -0.31 6.57 8.30
N ALA A 196 0.17 7.74 8.71
CA ALA A 196 -0.64 8.91 9.00
C ALA A 196 0.16 10.19 8.66
N GLY A 197 -0.12 10.80 7.50
CA GLY A 197 0.74 11.85 6.95
C GLY A 197 2.15 11.29 6.69
N ARG A 198 3.18 11.87 7.33
CA ARG A 198 4.56 11.34 7.28
C ARG A 198 4.89 10.34 8.40
N LEU A 199 3.98 10.14 9.34
CA LEU A 199 4.18 9.20 10.45
C LEU A 199 3.87 7.79 9.98
N TRP A 200 4.58 6.80 10.53
CA TRP A 200 4.33 5.40 10.26
C TRP A 200 4.62 4.52 11.49
N ALA A 201 4.03 3.33 11.50
CA ALA A 201 4.49 2.21 12.31
C ALA A 201 4.41 0.91 11.51
N ALA A 202 5.30 -0.01 11.83
CA ALA A 202 5.34 -1.34 11.24
C ALA A 202 5.27 -2.42 12.34
N GLU A 203 4.51 -3.47 12.08
CA GLU A 203 4.39 -4.66 12.93
C GLU A 203 4.62 -5.91 12.06
N GLN A 204 5.53 -6.79 12.49
CA GLN A 204 5.73 -8.08 11.84
C GLN A 204 4.58 -9.02 12.24
N VAL A 205 4.01 -9.74 11.26
CA VAL A 205 2.96 -10.74 11.52
C VAL A 205 3.57 -11.93 12.25
N GLY A 206 3.05 -12.21 13.46
CA GLY A 206 3.57 -13.27 14.31
C GLY A 206 3.23 -14.67 13.81
N ILE A 207 4.21 -15.37 13.24
CA ILE A 207 4.08 -16.75 12.71
C ILE A 207 3.59 -17.74 13.78
N GLU A 208 3.99 -17.56 15.05
CA GLU A 208 3.68 -18.50 16.14
C GLU A 208 2.33 -18.24 16.84
N THR A 209 1.77 -17.04 16.69
CA THR A 209 0.55 -16.64 17.41
C THR A 209 -0.66 -16.53 16.49
N PHE A 210 -0.49 -15.90 15.33
CA PHE A 210 -1.53 -15.76 14.32
C PHE A 210 -0.89 -15.74 12.92
N PRO A 211 -0.68 -16.91 12.29
CA PRO A 211 -0.08 -17.00 10.95
C PRO A 211 -0.99 -16.47 9.84
N ILE A 212 -2.09 -15.81 10.19
CA ILE A 212 -3.01 -15.14 9.28
C ILE A 212 -3.15 -13.69 9.75
N ALA A 213 -2.89 -12.74 8.87
CA ALA A 213 -3.24 -11.33 9.08
C ALA A 213 -4.28 -10.90 8.04
N LEU A 214 -5.19 -10.02 8.48
CA LEU A 214 -6.21 -9.36 7.69
C LEU A 214 -6.15 -7.87 8.03
N LEU A 215 -6.09 -7.03 7.01
CA LEU A 215 -6.32 -5.60 7.12
C LEU A 215 -7.79 -5.29 6.79
#